data_AF-A0A7V9WMG5-F1
#
_entry.id   AF-A0A7V9WMG5-F1
#
_cell.length_a   1.000
_cell.length_b   1.000
_cell.length_c   1.000
_cell.angle_alpha   90.00
_cell.angle_beta   90.00
_cell.angle_gamma   90.00
#
_symmetry.space_group_name_H-M   'P 1'
#
loop_
_entity.id
_entity.type
_entity.pdbx_description
1 polymer ?
#
loop_
_entity_poly.entity_id
_entity_poly.type
_entity_poly.pdbx_seq_one_letter_code
_entity_poly.pdbx_strand_id
1 'polypeptide(L)'
;MAETLIEHPNREKAESKATKAIIALLLIVSAVLIAVVTIGGWAELQGAQIVAIAYALLYLLLAFYVFRWNRGVLPVAAAAAVLFAVMAAVAAPAWFDRDKAGFADPALEPSILGLLTVIIVPVQVLLLAFAMRGFAQKWNVEVEKRGDDDGYDDGYDDGYDRTQPAGA
;
A
#
# COMPACT_ATOMS: atom_id res chain seq x y z
N MET A 1 19.87 17.51 30.20
CA MET A 1 19.72 17.66 28.74
C MET A 1 18.32 17.18 28.42
N ALA A 2 17.43 18.07 27.99
CA ALA A 2 16.05 17.70 27.65
C ALA A 2 16.08 16.64 26.53
N GLU A 3 15.39 15.53 26.75
CA GLU A 3 15.29 14.44 25.78
C GLU A 3 14.52 14.93 24.55
N THR A 4 15.13 14.82 23.37
CA THR A 4 14.48 15.10 22.10
C THR A 4 13.66 13.87 21.70
N LEU A 5 12.34 13.95 21.78
CA LEU A 5 11.44 12.87 21.39
C LEU A 5 11.15 12.98 19.88
N ILE A 6 11.47 11.93 19.12
CA ILE A 6 11.15 11.84 17.68
C ILE A 6 9.73 11.29 17.54
N GLU A 7 8.79 12.12 17.10
CA GLU A 7 7.39 11.73 16.87
C GLU A 7 7.10 11.58 15.37
N HIS A 8 6.28 10.59 14.98
CA HIS A 8 5.77 10.40 13.62
C HIS A 8 4.28 10.76 13.54
N PRO A 9 3.89 12.05 13.58
CA PRO A 9 2.50 12.47 13.80
C PRO A 9 1.54 11.96 12.73
N ASN A 10 2.02 11.74 11.50
CA ASN A 10 1.18 11.22 10.41
C ASN A 10 0.80 9.74 10.59
N ARG A 11 1.58 8.94 11.33
CA ARG A 11 1.27 7.51 11.54
C ARG A 11 0.15 7.28 12.54
N GLU A 12 -0.10 8.27 13.40
CA GLU A 12 -1.14 8.18 14.43
C GLU A 12 -2.54 8.44 13.90
N LYS A 13 -2.62 9.21 12.80
CA LYS A 13 -3.86 9.56 12.11
C LYS A 13 -4.65 8.31 11.71
N ALA A 14 -5.95 8.31 12.01
CA ALA A 14 -6.87 7.24 11.64
C ALA A 14 -6.84 6.97 10.12
N GLU A 15 -6.77 8.02 9.30
CA GLU A 15 -6.70 7.90 7.84
C GLU A 15 -5.46 7.13 7.36
N SER A 16 -4.29 7.36 7.98
CA SER A 16 -3.05 6.68 7.61
C SER A 16 -3.06 5.21 8.04
N LYS A 17 -3.63 4.91 9.21
CA LYS A 17 -3.85 3.53 9.66
C LYS A 17 -4.82 2.77 8.74
N ALA A 18 -5.91 3.42 8.32
CA ALA A 18 -6.87 2.85 7.38
C ALA A 18 -6.23 2.61 5.99
N THR A 19 -5.50 3.59 5.47
CA THR A 19 -4.80 3.48 4.18
C THR A 19 -3.78 2.34 4.21
N LYS A 20 -3.01 2.21 5.30
CA LYS A 20 -2.09 1.09 5.50
C LYS A 20 -2.80 -0.27 5.47
N ALA A 21 -3.93 -0.39 6.17
CA ALA A 21 -4.70 -1.63 6.21
C ALA A 21 -5.25 -2.01 4.83
N ILE A 22 -5.75 -1.02 4.07
CA ILE A 22 -6.26 -1.23 2.70
C ILE A 22 -5.14 -1.70 1.78
N ILE A 23 -3.98 -1.03 1.79
CA ILE A 23 -2.83 -1.43 0.94
C ILE A 23 -2.37 -2.84 1.28
N ALA A 24 -2.24 -3.16 2.57
CA ALA A 24 -1.82 -4.49 3.00
C ALA A 24 -2.82 -5.57 2.59
N LEU A 25 -4.13 -5.29 2.72
CA LEU A 25 -5.18 -6.19 2.25
C LEU A 25 -5.11 -6.41 0.74
N LEU A 26 -4.95 -5.35 -0.05
CA LEU A 26 -4.85 -5.44 -1.52
C LEU A 26 -3.63 -6.24 -1.97
N LEU A 27 -2.49 -6.11 -1.28
CA LEU A 27 -1.29 -6.93 -1.54
C LEU A 27 -1.54 -8.41 -1.24
N ILE A 28 -2.19 -8.73 -0.12
CA ILE A 28 -2.52 -10.11 0.25
C ILE A 28 -3.52 -10.72 -0.74
N VAL A 29 -4.61 -9.99 -1.06
CA VAL A 29 -5.62 -10.44 -2.03
C VAL A 29 -4.98 -10.70 -3.38
N SER A 30 -4.11 -9.80 -3.83
CA SER A 30 -3.35 -9.99 -5.06
C SER A 30 -2.47 -11.24 -5.02
N ALA A 31 -1.71 -11.46 -3.94
CA ALA A 31 -0.87 -12.65 -3.79
C ALA A 31 -1.71 -13.96 -3.82
N VAL A 32 -2.87 -13.95 -3.18
CA VAL A 32 -3.81 -15.08 -3.18
C VAL A 32 -4.36 -15.33 -4.59
N LEU A 33 -4.81 -14.28 -5.30
CA LEU A 33 -5.30 -14.42 -6.67
C LEU A 33 -4.22 -14.99 -7.60
N ILE A 34 -2.98 -14.49 -7.48
CA ILE A 34 -1.84 -14.98 -8.25
C ILE A 34 -1.58 -16.45 -7.92
N ALA A 35 -1.57 -16.83 -6.65
CA ALA A 35 -1.37 -18.21 -6.23
C ALA A 35 -2.47 -19.14 -6.77
N VAL A 36 -3.74 -18.74 -6.69
CA VAL A 36 -4.87 -19.54 -7.20
C VAL A 36 -4.77 -19.74 -8.72
N VAL A 37 -4.49 -18.67 -9.48
CA VAL A 37 -4.30 -18.79 -10.94
C VAL A 37 -3.10 -19.66 -11.27
N THR A 38 -2.01 -19.54 -10.50
CA THR A 38 -0.78 -20.33 -10.73
C THR A 38 -0.98 -21.81 -10.45
N ILE A 39 -1.67 -22.14 -9.35
CA ILE A 39 -1.96 -23.53 -8.97
C ILE A 39 -3.00 -24.12 -9.94
N GLY A 40 -4.05 -23.37 -10.26
CA GLY A 40 -5.11 -23.83 -11.17
C GLY A 40 -4.63 -24.02 -12.60
N GLY A 41 -3.76 -23.13 -13.08
CA GLY A 41 -3.18 -23.16 -14.42
C GLY A 41 -1.88 -23.95 -14.56
N TRP A 42 -1.45 -24.70 -13.53
CA TRP A 42 -0.07 -25.19 -13.38
C TRP A 42 0.48 -25.83 -14.66
N ALA A 43 -0.18 -26.85 -15.20
CA ALA A 43 0.30 -27.60 -16.37
C ALA A 43 0.49 -26.73 -17.63
N GLU A 44 -0.29 -25.64 -17.74
CA GLU A 44 -0.39 -24.82 -18.95
C GLU A 44 0.49 -23.56 -18.91
N LEU A 45 1.10 -23.25 -17.76
CA LEU A 45 1.87 -22.01 -17.55
C LEU A 45 3.26 -22.02 -18.20
N GLN A 46 3.74 -23.13 -18.77
CA GLN A 46 4.98 -23.22 -19.57
C GLN A 46 6.19 -22.43 -19.01
N GLY A 47 6.47 -22.56 -17.70
CA GLY A 47 7.58 -21.89 -17.03
C GLY A 47 7.25 -20.52 -16.40
N ALA A 48 6.11 -19.92 -16.73
CA ALA A 48 5.63 -18.69 -16.08
C ALA A 48 5.30 -18.89 -14.58
N GLN A 49 5.15 -20.13 -14.13
CA GLN A 49 4.92 -20.51 -12.73
C GLN A 49 5.93 -19.85 -11.79
N ILE A 50 7.22 -19.87 -12.15
CA ILE A 50 8.30 -19.35 -11.31
C ILE A 50 8.15 -17.85 -11.12
N VAL A 51 7.84 -17.13 -12.21
CA VAL A 51 7.63 -15.68 -12.18
C VAL A 51 6.39 -15.35 -11.36
N ALA A 52 5.30 -16.09 -11.53
CA ALA A 52 4.08 -15.87 -10.77
C ALA A 52 4.25 -16.14 -9.26
N ILE A 53 4.95 -17.22 -8.89
CA ILE A 53 5.29 -17.51 -7.50
C ILE A 53 6.18 -16.40 -6.92
N ALA A 54 7.19 -15.93 -7.66
CA ALA A 54 8.05 -14.85 -7.22
C ALA A 54 7.26 -13.56 -6.95
N TYR A 55 6.29 -13.23 -7.81
CA TYR A 55 5.38 -12.10 -7.61
C TYR A 55 4.49 -12.27 -6.39
N ALA A 56 3.89 -13.46 -6.19
CA ALA A 56 3.07 -13.74 -5.02
C ALA A 56 3.88 -13.56 -3.72
N LEU A 57 5.09 -14.10 -3.65
CA LEU A 57 5.99 -13.94 -2.50
C LEU A 57 6.43 -12.49 -2.30
N LEU A 58 6.76 -11.78 -3.37
CA LEU A 58 7.09 -10.35 -3.33
C LEU A 58 5.94 -9.56 -2.72
N TYR A 59 4.70 -9.83 -3.11
CA TYR A 59 3.54 -9.11 -2.62
C TYR A 59 3.28 -9.37 -1.13
N LEU A 60 3.46 -10.61 -0.66
CA LEU A 60 3.39 -10.93 0.76
C LEU A 60 4.50 -10.24 1.56
N LEU A 61 5.72 -10.18 1.00
CA LEU A 61 6.84 -9.48 1.61
C LEU A 61 6.57 -7.97 1.72
N LEU A 62 6.06 -7.36 0.65
CA LEU A 62 5.65 -5.96 0.66
C LEU A 62 4.54 -5.71 1.69
N ALA A 63 3.55 -6.61 1.79
CA ALA A 63 2.48 -6.50 2.78
C ALA A 63 3.05 -6.49 4.21
N PHE A 64 3.98 -7.39 4.51
CA PHE A 64 4.69 -7.43 5.79
C PHE A 64 5.40 -6.11 6.10
N TYR A 65 6.13 -5.55 5.13
CA TYR A 65 6.82 -4.26 5.32
C TYR A 65 5.87 -3.07 5.44
N VAL A 66 4.73 -3.09 4.74
CA VAL A 66 3.68 -2.07 4.90
C VAL A 66 3.14 -2.11 6.33
N PHE A 67 2.86 -3.30 6.89
CA PHE A 67 2.45 -3.42 8.29
C PHE A 67 3.47 -2.84 9.27
N ARG A 68 4.76 -2.99 8.95
CA ARG A 68 5.89 -2.48 9.73
C ARG A 68 6.18 -0.99 9.55
N TRP A 69 5.31 -0.24 8.84
CA TRP A 69 5.47 1.18 8.56
C TRP A 69 6.73 1.51 7.74
N ASN A 70 7.18 0.58 6.88
CA ASN A 70 8.31 0.87 6.00
C ASN A 70 7.85 1.82 4.87
N ARG A 71 8.60 2.89 4.63
CA ARG A 71 8.23 3.97 3.69
C ARG A 71 8.57 3.67 2.24
N GLY A 72 9.69 2.95 2.01
CA GLY A 72 10.19 2.66 0.67
C GLY A 72 9.33 1.67 -0.11
N VAL A 73 8.42 0.96 0.56
CA VAL A 73 7.64 -0.11 -0.07
C VAL A 73 6.39 0.38 -0.80
N LEU A 74 5.89 1.60 -0.53
CA LEU A 74 4.69 2.10 -1.22
C LEU A 74 4.94 2.35 -2.72
N PRO A 75 6.02 3.06 -3.12
CA PRO A 75 6.32 3.24 -4.55
C PRO A 75 6.69 1.93 -5.23
N VAL A 76 7.37 1.02 -4.51
CA VAL A 76 7.72 -0.32 -5.04
C VAL A 76 6.47 -1.15 -5.27
N ALA A 77 5.50 -1.13 -4.34
CA ALA A 77 4.21 -1.80 -4.50
C ALA A 77 3.42 -1.23 -5.69
N ALA A 78 3.41 0.10 -5.86
CA ALA A 78 2.80 0.76 -7.01
C ALA A 78 3.41 0.30 -8.34
N ALA A 79 4.75 0.28 -8.44
CA ALA A 79 5.44 -0.19 -9.64
C ALA A 79 5.17 -1.67 -9.93
N ALA A 80 5.23 -2.52 -8.90
CA ALA A 80 4.93 -3.94 -9.04
C ALA A 80 3.47 -4.17 -9.49
N ALA A 81 2.52 -3.39 -8.96
CA ALA A 81 1.11 -3.43 -9.35
C ALA A 81 0.92 -3.12 -10.83
N VAL A 82 1.59 -2.08 -11.36
CA VAL A 82 1.54 -1.74 -12.78
C VAL A 82 2.09 -2.89 -13.64
N LEU A 83 3.27 -3.41 -13.30
CA LEU A 83 3.89 -4.50 -14.07
C LEU A 83 2.98 -5.74 -14.11
N PHE A 84 2.43 -6.13 -12.96
CA PHE A 84 1.57 -7.31 -12.89
C PHE A 84 0.21 -7.10 -13.54
N ALA A 85 -0.36 -5.89 -13.46
CA ALA A 85 -1.60 -5.54 -14.16
C ALA A 85 -1.48 -5.73 -15.67
N VAL A 86 -0.37 -5.28 -16.25
CA VAL A 86 -0.10 -5.44 -17.68
C VAL A 86 0.03 -6.91 -18.05
N MET A 87 0.79 -7.69 -17.28
CA MET A 87 0.94 -9.13 -17.51
C MET A 87 -0.42 -9.86 -17.45
N ALA A 88 -1.24 -9.55 -16.44
CA ALA A 88 -2.57 -10.12 -16.30
C ALA A 88 -3.50 -9.74 -17.46
N ALA A 89 -3.48 -8.47 -17.89
CA ALA A 89 -4.29 -7.99 -19.01
C ALA A 89 -3.96 -8.70 -20.33
N VAL A 90 -2.67 -8.98 -20.58
CA VAL A 90 -2.22 -9.72 -21.78
C VAL A 90 -2.51 -11.22 -21.66
N ALA A 91 -2.42 -11.79 -20.44
CA ALA A 91 -2.64 -13.22 -20.22
C ALA A 91 -4.12 -13.63 -20.23
N ALA A 92 -5.03 -12.75 -19.82
CA ALA A 92 -6.45 -13.08 -19.66
C ALA A 92 -7.12 -13.66 -20.93
N PRO A 93 -6.96 -13.06 -22.13
CA PRO A 93 -7.55 -13.61 -23.36
C PRO A 93 -7.10 -15.05 -23.66
N ALA A 94 -5.84 -15.38 -23.37
CA ALA A 94 -5.27 -16.70 -23.64
C ALA A 94 -5.94 -17.83 -22.82
N TRP A 95 -6.51 -17.52 -21.66
CA TRP A 95 -7.30 -18.47 -20.88
C TRP A 95 -8.69 -18.70 -21.48
N PHE A 96 -9.36 -17.65 -21.94
CA PHE A 96 -10.64 -17.79 -22.62
C PHE A 96 -10.50 -18.48 -23.97
N ASP A 97 -9.38 -18.30 -24.68
CA ASP A 97 -9.12 -19.00 -25.92
C ASP A 97 -8.95 -20.52 -25.76
N ARG A 98 -8.56 -20.97 -24.56
CA ARG A 98 -8.45 -22.38 -24.18
C ARG A 98 -9.79 -23.01 -23.80
N ASP A 99 -10.83 -22.21 -23.60
CA ASP A 99 -12.20 -22.69 -23.31
C ASP A 99 -12.89 -23.20 -24.59
N LYS A 100 -12.24 -24.16 -25.26
CA LYS A 100 -12.67 -24.75 -26.53
C LYS A 100 -12.36 -26.25 -26.50
N ALA A 101 -13.17 -27.03 -27.21
CA ALA A 101 -12.95 -28.46 -27.33
C ALA A 101 -11.57 -28.76 -27.96
N GLY A 102 -10.80 -29.67 -27.33
CA GLY A 102 -9.50 -30.14 -27.84
C GLY A 102 -8.26 -29.63 -27.08
N PHE A 103 -8.42 -28.77 -26.07
CA PHE A 103 -7.34 -28.42 -25.15
C PHE A 103 -7.27 -29.37 -23.95
N ALA A 104 -6.08 -29.50 -23.36
CA ALA A 104 -5.92 -30.19 -22.08
C ALA A 104 -6.47 -29.30 -20.96
N ASP A 105 -7.36 -29.86 -20.14
CA ASP A 105 -7.96 -29.09 -19.06
C ASP A 105 -6.97 -28.86 -17.92
N PRO A 106 -6.79 -27.61 -17.46
CA PRO A 106 -6.05 -27.31 -16.24
C PRO A 106 -6.79 -27.85 -15.01
N ALA A 107 -6.19 -27.70 -13.83
CA ALA A 107 -6.85 -28.07 -12.58
C ALA A 107 -8.10 -27.23 -12.28
N LEU A 108 -8.15 -26.00 -12.80
CA LEU A 108 -9.34 -25.16 -12.83
C LEU A 108 -9.78 -24.92 -14.28
N GLU A 109 -11.10 -24.79 -14.47
CA GLU A 109 -11.68 -24.48 -15.78
C GLU A 109 -11.03 -23.23 -16.39
N PRO A 110 -10.65 -23.24 -17.69
CA PRO A 110 -9.99 -22.11 -18.33
C PRO A 110 -10.77 -20.79 -18.23
N SER A 111 -12.11 -20.85 -18.31
CA SER A 111 -12.99 -19.70 -18.16
C SER A 111 -12.86 -19.04 -16.77
N ILE A 112 -12.75 -19.85 -15.71
CA ILE A 112 -12.54 -19.40 -14.32
C ILE A 112 -11.15 -18.78 -14.17
N LEU A 113 -10.11 -19.42 -14.73
CA LEU A 113 -8.75 -18.87 -14.72
C LEU A 113 -8.68 -17.53 -15.47
N GLY A 114 -9.36 -17.42 -16.61
CA GLY A 114 -9.51 -16.17 -17.35
C GLY A 114 -10.18 -15.09 -16.51
N LEU A 115 -11.31 -15.40 -15.88
CA LEU A 115 -12.03 -14.47 -15.01
C LEU A 115 -11.18 -14.00 -13.83
N LEU A 116 -10.51 -14.92 -13.12
CA LEU A 116 -9.62 -14.57 -12.01
C LEU A 116 -8.46 -13.68 -12.48
N THR A 117 -7.90 -13.96 -13.66
CA THR A 117 -6.84 -13.15 -14.26
C THR A 117 -7.35 -11.75 -14.63
N VAL A 118 -8.58 -11.62 -15.14
CA VAL A 118 -9.20 -10.30 -15.37
C VAL A 118 -9.39 -9.54 -14.07
N ILE A 119 -9.86 -10.19 -13.00
CA ILE A 119 -10.07 -9.58 -11.67
C ILE A 119 -8.77 -9.04 -11.07
N ILE A 120 -7.63 -9.65 -11.37
CA ILE A 120 -6.33 -9.14 -10.90
C ILE A 120 -6.10 -7.70 -11.39
N VAL A 121 -6.52 -7.34 -12.60
CA VAL A 121 -6.30 -6.00 -13.18
C VAL A 121 -6.92 -4.87 -12.34
N PRO A 122 -8.25 -4.85 -12.04
CA PRO A 122 -8.83 -3.82 -11.18
C PRO A 122 -8.26 -3.86 -9.76
N VAL A 123 -7.90 -5.03 -9.22
CA VAL A 123 -7.22 -5.12 -7.92
C VAL A 123 -5.87 -4.41 -7.95
N GLN A 124 -5.08 -4.56 -9.02
CA GLN A 124 -3.81 -3.85 -9.18
C GLN A 124 -4.01 -2.34 -9.35
N VAL A 125 -5.05 -1.91 -10.08
CA VAL A 125 -5.37 -0.48 -10.23
C VAL A 125 -5.75 0.14 -8.87
N LEU A 126 -6.54 -0.57 -8.06
CA LEU A 126 -6.85 -0.15 -6.69
C LEU A 126 -5.59 -0.09 -5.83
N LEU A 127 -4.73 -1.12 -5.88
CA LEU A 127 -3.46 -1.14 -5.15
C LEU A 127 -2.59 0.06 -5.52
N LEU A 128 -2.45 0.35 -6.81
CA LEU A 128 -1.73 1.51 -7.31
C LEU A 128 -2.30 2.81 -6.73
N ALA A 129 -3.61 3.02 -6.84
CA ALA A 129 -4.26 4.25 -6.36
C ALA A 129 -4.06 4.46 -4.85
N PHE A 130 -4.25 3.41 -4.04
CA PHE A 130 -4.06 3.50 -2.60
C PHE A 130 -2.59 3.62 -2.19
N ALA A 131 -1.66 2.98 -2.90
CA ALA A 131 -0.23 3.14 -2.66
C ALA A 131 0.21 4.59 -2.91
N MET A 132 -0.25 5.20 -4.01
CA MET A 132 0.02 6.62 -4.30
C MET A 132 -0.60 7.56 -3.25
N ARG A 133 -1.84 7.27 -2.81
CA ARG A 133 -2.48 8.01 -1.70
C ARG A 133 -1.69 7.89 -0.40
N GLY A 134 -1.28 6.68 -0.02
CA GLY A 134 -0.47 6.44 1.18
C GLY A 134 0.89 7.15 1.12
N PHE A 135 1.51 7.19 -0.06
CA PHE A 135 2.76 7.93 -0.25
C PHE A 135 2.54 9.44 -0.05
N ALA A 136 1.45 10.00 -0.57
CA ALA A 136 1.09 11.41 -0.40
C ALA A 136 0.77 11.80 1.07
N GLN A 137 0.49 10.83 1.95
CA GLN A 137 0.27 11.06 3.39
C GLN A 137 1.56 11.31 4.19
N LYS A 138 2.75 11.29 3.54
CA LYS A 138 4.03 11.68 4.15
C LYS A 138 4.32 10.96 5.48
N TRP A 139 4.24 9.63 5.47
CA TRP A 139 4.55 8.78 6.64
C TRP A 139 6.00 8.86 7.14
N ASN A 140 6.86 9.54 6.38
CA ASN A 140 8.27 9.78 6.65
C ASN A 140 8.56 11.07 7.41
N VAL A 141 7.57 11.93 7.63
CA VAL A 141 7.77 13.18 8.36
C VAL A 141 7.94 12.85 9.84
N GLU A 142 9.10 13.25 10.35
CA GLU A 142 9.53 13.14 11.73
C GLU A 142 9.57 14.56 12.31
N VAL A 143 8.96 14.76 13.47
CA VAL A 143 8.99 16.04 14.19
C VAL A 143 9.69 15.80 15.51
N GLU A 144 10.70 16.61 15.80
CA GLU A 144 11.39 16.61 17.09
C GLU A 144 10.61 17.50 18.06
N LYS A 145 10.14 16.94 19.18
CA LYS A 145 9.67 17.72 20.32
C LYS A 145 10.77 17.76 21.38
N ARG A 146 11.12 18.96 21.84
CA ARG A 146 12.02 19.15 22.99
C ARG A 146 11.16 19.12 24.24
N GLY A 147 11.49 18.25 25.21
CA GLY A 147 10.65 17.96 26.38
C GLY A 147 10.39 19.09 27.39
N ASP A 148 10.62 20.36 27.05
CA ASP A 148 10.38 21.52 27.92
C ASP A 148 9.17 22.38 27.49
N ASP A 149 8.45 22.05 26.41
CA ASP A 149 7.29 22.83 25.92
C ASP A 149 5.94 22.44 26.56
N ASP A 150 5.94 21.59 27.61
CA ASP A 150 4.71 21.04 28.22
C ASP A 150 4.30 21.71 29.57
N GLY A 151 4.80 22.90 29.91
CA GLY A 151 4.29 23.61 31.09
C GLY A 151 4.78 25.04 31.27
N TYR A 152 3.84 25.96 31.51
CA TYR A 152 3.95 27.42 31.72
C TYR A 152 3.81 28.29 30.46
N ASP A 153 2.55 28.54 30.06
CA ASP A 153 2.12 29.92 29.86
C ASP A 153 1.05 30.21 30.91
N ASP A 154 1.54 30.46 32.12
CA ASP A 154 0.78 31.03 33.24
C ASP A 154 0.32 32.42 32.81
N GLY A 155 -0.92 32.77 33.14
CA GLY A 155 -1.44 34.10 32.89
C GLY A 155 -0.57 35.19 33.52
N TYR A 156 0.08 35.99 32.67
CA TYR A 156 0.59 37.30 33.06
C TYR A 156 -0.53 38.35 32.89
N ASP A 157 -1.35 38.42 33.94
CA ASP A 157 -1.92 39.69 34.38
C ASP A 157 -0.75 40.51 34.96
N ASP A 158 -0.36 41.59 34.29
CA ASP A 158 0.46 42.62 34.93
C ASP A 158 0.01 44.00 34.44
N GLY A 159 -0.96 44.54 35.20
CA GLY A 159 -1.37 45.92 35.11
C GLY A 159 -0.21 46.85 35.45
N TYR A 160 0.31 47.54 34.44
CA TYR A 160 1.04 48.79 34.64
C TYR A 160 0.16 49.97 34.28
N ASP A 161 -0.51 50.47 35.31
CA ASP A 161 -0.81 51.88 35.48
C ASP A 161 0.52 52.67 35.50
N ARG A 162 0.70 53.54 34.51
CA ARG A 162 1.61 54.70 34.60
C ARG A 162 1.10 55.80 33.67
N THR A 163 0.19 56.60 34.22
CA THR A 163 0.24 58.07 34.20
C THR A 163 0.92 58.76 32.99
N GLN A 164 0.06 59.40 32.19
CA GLN A 164 0.19 60.64 31.41
C GLN A 164 1.36 61.60 31.76
N PRO A 165 1.84 62.46 30.81
CA PRO A 165 1.00 63.55 30.30
C PRO A 165 1.11 63.91 28.81
N ALA A 166 0.10 64.68 28.41
CA ALA A 166 -0.09 65.33 27.12
C ALA A 166 0.93 66.46 26.85
N GLY A 167 1.16 66.73 25.56
CA GLY A 167 1.57 68.06 25.07
C GLY A 167 2.77 68.06 24.13
N ALA A 168 2.52 68.24 22.83
CA ALA A 168 2.68 69.52 22.13
C ALA A 168 1.95 69.47 20.78
#